data_AF-N9V5N8-F1
#
_entry.id   AF-N9V5N8-F1
#
_cell.length_a   1.000
_cell.length_b   1.000
_cell.length_c   1.000
_cell.angle_alpha   90.00
_cell.angle_beta   90.00
_cell.angle_gamma   90.00
#
_symmetry.space_group_name_H-M   'P 1'
#
loop_
_entity.id
_entity.type
_entity.pdbx_description
1 polymer ?
#
loop_
_entity_poly.entity_id
_entity_poly.type
_entity_poly.pdbx_seq_one_letter_code
_entity_poly.pdbx_strand_id
1 'polypeptide(L)'
;MTFREVVSVLEKHTTNKVLQWSTFNGFDVLLETYLKYYNTLDISDPYIHTIDGVIVTSVHPKMINFFMSYEVKRTNFFDPDDVLSTISDLEFFFDKLRNKVLLLKKEFDIKLFCNFIDKIIESENVITIQRILTLLYSYADLFSSRTRQYFFLDYLLDKQFNSLAYFWEENVISLFTQLLLFKGTFAKVKNIENNSLDEVEKKLYEVQENIDGITPLQLDIKIIKKVRRRFEKIRLEKLTHSQKNFIKSSKRLYEYFTEIYNDWQNSGSGVFPNLVFVHSIKEKDEVDVGNLF
;
A
#
# COMPACT_ATOMS: atom_id res chain seq x y z
N MET A 1 -23.16 31.17 -3.31
CA MET A 1 -23.08 29.84 -2.68
C MET A 1 -21.62 29.47 -2.63
N THR A 2 -21.01 29.48 -1.45
CA THR A 2 -19.60 29.08 -1.32
C THR A 2 -19.50 27.58 -1.63
N PHE A 3 -18.40 27.11 -2.24
CA PHE A 3 -18.16 25.67 -2.46
C PHE A 3 -18.46 24.84 -1.20
N ARG A 4 -18.24 25.49 -0.05
CA ARG A 4 -18.58 25.03 1.29
C ARG A 4 -20.05 24.68 1.54
N GLU A 5 -20.98 25.54 1.15
CA GLU A 5 -22.42 25.29 1.31
C GLU A 5 -22.89 24.16 0.40
N VAL A 6 -22.28 24.04 -0.78
CA VAL A 6 -22.59 22.98 -1.75
C VAL A 6 -22.12 21.62 -1.21
N VAL A 7 -20.88 21.49 -0.75
CA VAL A 7 -20.35 20.22 -0.22
C VAL A 7 -21.11 19.77 1.04
N SER A 8 -21.40 20.69 1.98
CA SER A 8 -22.09 20.35 3.24
C SER A 8 -23.55 19.92 3.04
N VAL A 9 -24.28 20.55 2.11
CA VAL A 9 -25.63 20.13 1.74
C VAL A 9 -25.61 18.76 1.08
N LEU A 10 -24.62 18.50 0.23
CA LEU A 10 -24.53 17.25 -0.52
C LEU A 10 -24.09 16.06 0.35
N GLU A 11 -23.13 16.22 1.27
CA GLU A 11 -22.73 15.18 2.24
C GLU A 11 -23.92 14.69 3.08
N LYS A 12 -24.78 15.61 3.54
CA LYS A 12 -25.98 15.28 4.32
C LYS A 12 -26.98 14.41 3.54
N HIS A 13 -26.96 14.47 2.22
CA HIS A 13 -27.87 13.71 1.36
C HIS A 13 -27.30 12.36 0.89
N THR A 14 -26.01 12.08 1.10
CA THR A 14 -25.31 11.01 0.35
C THR A 14 -24.44 10.07 1.19
N THR A 15 -24.70 9.96 2.48
CA THR A 15 -23.90 9.22 3.47
C THR A 15 -23.64 7.74 3.10
N ASN A 16 -24.33 7.17 2.11
CA ASN A 16 -24.17 5.79 1.63
C ASN A 16 -24.24 5.61 0.09
N LYS A 17 -24.07 6.67 -0.73
CA LYS A 17 -24.15 6.55 -2.21
C LYS A 17 -22.89 7.08 -2.88
N VAL A 18 -22.34 6.30 -3.83
CA VAL A 18 -21.33 6.79 -4.78
C VAL A 18 -22.02 7.77 -5.72
N LEU A 19 -22.02 9.06 -5.36
CA LEU A 19 -22.37 10.10 -6.32
C LEU A 19 -21.33 10.08 -7.43
N GLN A 20 -21.77 10.01 -8.68
CA GLN A 20 -20.94 10.36 -9.82
C GLN A 20 -20.99 11.87 -9.94
N TRP A 21 -20.10 12.60 -9.26
CA TRP A 21 -20.17 14.07 -9.20
C TRP A 21 -19.96 14.72 -10.57
N SER A 22 -19.33 14.01 -11.49
CA SER A 22 -19.29 14.35 -12.92
C SER A 22 -20.67 14.51 -13.57
N THR A 23 -21.74 14.02 -12.94
CA THR A 23 -23.13 14.20 -13.43
C THR A 23 -23.78 15.49 -12.94
N PHE A 24 -23.16 16.20 -11.98
CA PHE A 24 -23.66 17.48 -11.50
C PHE A 24 -23.22 18.60 -12.45
N ASN A 25 -24.20 19.33 -13.00
CA ASN A 25 -23.93 20.46 -13.89
C ASN A 25 -23.14 21.55 -13.15
N GLY A 26 -21.97 21.91 -13.67
CA GLY A 26 -21.05 22.88 -13.07
C GLY A 26 -20.02 22.27 -12.12
N PHE A 27 -20.00 20.94 -11.95
CA PHE A 27 -19.00 20.25 -11.15
C PHE A 27 -17.57 20.52 -11.64
N ASP A 28 -17.32 20.45 -12.95
CA ASP A 28 -16.00 20.70 -13.52
C ASP A 28 -15.51 22.12 -13.23
N VAL A 29 -16.40 23.11 -13.27
CA VAL A 29 -16.07 24.52 -12.95
C VAL A 29 -15.74 24.68 -11.47
N LEU A 30 -16.50 24.03 -10.58
CA LEU A 30 -16.24 24.04 -9.14
C LEU A 30 -14.92 23.34 -8.82
N LEU A 31 -14.66 22.20 -9.46
CA LEU A 31 -13.42 21.46 -9.34
C LEU A 31 -12.25 22.32 -9.82
N GLU A 32 -12.27 22.85 -11.04
CA GLU A 32 -11.22 23.72 -11.56
C GLU A 32 -10.96 24.93 -10.65
N THR A 33 -12.02 25.53 -10.11
CA THR A 33 -11.90 26.63 -9.14
C THR A 33 -11.21 26.16 -7.87
N TYR A 34 -11.62 25.02 -7.31
CA TYR A 34 -10.99 24.44 -6.12
C TYR A 34 -9.50 24.15 -6.36
N LEU A 35 -9.15 23.48 -7.47
CA LEU A 35 -7.79 23.15 -7.83
C LEU A 35 -6.91 24.40 -8.05
N LYS A 36 -7.49 25.47 -8.61
CA LYS A 36 -6.79 26.75 -8.82
C LYS A 36 -6.38 27.41 -7.50
N TYR A 37 -7.23 27.32 -6.48
CA TYR A 37 -6.98 27.94 -5.18
C TYR A 37 -6.38 26.99 -4.15
N TYR A 38 -6.21 25.70 -4.46
CA TYR A 38 -5.74 24.68 -3.53
C TYR A 38 -4.43 25.05 -2.81
N ASN A 39 -3.47 25.65 -3.53
CA ASN A 39 -2.19 26.12 -2.97
C ASN A 39 -2.32 27.19 -1.88
N THR A 40 -3.47 27.87 -1.80
CA THR A 40 -3.74 28.94 -0.83
C THR A 40 -4.57 28.46 0.35
N LEU A 41 -5.01 27.20 0.34
CA LEU A 41 -5.81 26.60 1.39
C LEU A 41 -4.91 26.11 2.53
N ASP A 42 -5.41 26.25 3.75
CA ASP A 42 -4.84 25.57 4.90
C ASP A 42 -5.32 24.12 4.90
N ILE A 43 -4.51 23.23 4.35
CA ILE A 43 -4.83 21.80 4.23
C ILE A 43 -4.87 21.12 5.61
N SER A 44 -4.27 21.74 6.64
CA SER A 44 -4.39 21.26 8.01
C SER A 44 -5.76 21.53 8.63
N ASP A 45 -6.59 22.38 7.99
CA ASP A 45 -7.98 22.57 8.38
C ASP A 45 -8.77 21.26 8.12
N PRO A 46 -9.34 20.63 9.16
CA PRO A 46 -10.14 19.41 9.03
C PRO A 46 -11.29 19.55 8.01
N TYR A 47 -11.74 20.78 7.77
CA TYR A 47 -12.75 21.09 6.78
C TYR A 47 -12.26 20.89 5.34
N ILE A 48 -11.04 21.37 5.03
CA ILE A 48 -10.41 21.19 3.71
C ILE A 48 -10.15 19.70 3.48
N HIS A 49 -9.63 19.00 4.48
CA HIS A 49 -9.40 17.57 4.42
C HIS A 49 -10.71 16.77 4.18
N THR A 50 -11.84 17.21 4.75
CA THR A 50 -13.16 16.62 4.47
C THR A 50 -13.58 16.83 3.01
N ILE A 51 -13.39 18.03 2.47
CA ILE A 51 -13.65 18.35 1.07
C ILE A 51 -12.80 17.48 0.14
N ASP A 52 -11.51 17.31 0.43
CA ASP A 52 -10.61 16.47 -0.36
C ASP A 52 -11.08 15.02 -0.37
N GLY A 53 -11.52 14.51 0.78
CA GLY A 53 -12.12 13.18 0.90
C GLY A 53 -13.40 13.02 0.09
N VAL A 54 -14.25 14.06 0.06
CA VAL A 54 -15.40 14.07 -0.85
C VAL A 54 -14.87 14.01 -2.28
N ILE A 55 -14.04 14.94 -2.74
CA ILE A 55 -13.56 15.03 -4.12
C ILE A 55 -12.89 13.72 -4.59
N VAL A 56 -11.98 13.14 -3.81
CA VAL A 56 -11.31 11.87 -4.13
C VAL A 56 -12.30 10.73 -4.35
N THR A 57 -13.37 10.69 -3.56
CA THR A 57 -14.37 9.61 -3.61
C THR A 57 -15.50 9.85 -4.61
N SER A 58 -15.48 11.02 -5.22
CA SER A 58 -16.56 11.64 -5.99
C SER A 58 -16.16 11.81 -7.45
N VAL A 59 -14.85 11.92 -7.66
CA VAL A 59 -14.20 12.22 -8.90
C VAL A 59 -13.02 11.28 -8.99
N HIS A 60 -13.15 10.32 -9.89
CA HIS A 60 -12.08 9.75 -10.71
C HIS A 60 -10.66 9.64 -10.08
N PRO A 61 -9.99 8.47 -10.14
CA PRO A 61 -8.60 8.28 -9.68
C PRO A 61 -7.55 9.36 -10.07
N LYS A 62 -7.82 10.17 -11.10
CA LYS A 62 -7.04 11.35 -11.48
C LYS A 62 -6.96 12.42 -10.38
N MET A 63 -7.95 12.52 -9.51
CA MET A 63 -7.91 13.47 -8.39
C MET A 63 -6.85 13.11 -7.36
N ILE A 64 -6.64 11.82 -7.12
CA ILE A 64 -5.54 11.38 -6.26
C ILE A 64 -4.21 11.79 -6.87
N ASN A 65 -4.04 11.67 -8.20
CA ASN A 65 -2.80 12.15 -8.84
C ASN A 65 -2.60 13.65 -8.63
N PHE A 66 -3.67 14.45 -8.71
CA PHE A 66 -3.59 15.87 -8.40
C PHE A 66 -3.10 16.06 -6.96
N PHE A 67 -3.81 15.52 -5.97
CA PHE A 67 -3.45 15.69 -4.57
C PHE A 67 -2.04 15.18 -4.27
N MET A 68 -1.69 13.96 -4.71
CA MET A 68 -0.33 13.43 -4.61
C MET A 68 0.72 14.37 -5.22
N SER A 69 0.45 14.93 -6.41
CA SER A 69 1.43 15.81 -7.06
C SER A 69 1.65 17.11 -6.30
N TYR A 70 0.65 17.57 -5.54
CA TYR A 70 0.74 18.76 -4.70
C TYR A 70 1.40 18.43 -3.37
N GLU A 71 0.96 17.37 -2.69
CA GLU A 71 1.57 16.90 -1.46
C GLU A 71 3.06 16.67 -1.65
N VAL A 72 3.47 15.88 -2.65
CA VAL A 72 4.88 15.60 -2.96
C VAL A 72 5.72 16.85 -3.26
N LYS A 73 5.11 17.92 -3.80
CA LYS A 73 5.83 19.17 -4.08
C LYS A 73 6.05 20.00 -2.81
N ARG A 74 5.15 19.89 -1.84
CA ARG A 74 5.14 20.72 -0.64
C ARG A 74 5.76 20.02 0.57
N THR A 75 5.77 18.69 0.59
CA THR A 75 6.43 17.90 1.63
C THR A 75 7.91 18.26 1.70
N ASN A 76 8.36 18.71 2.87
CA ASN A 76 9.77 18.80 3.16
C ASN A 76 10.31 17.41 3.53
N PHE A 77 10.97 16.74 2.59
CA PHE A 77 11.52 15.39 2.83
C PHE A 77 12.67 15.34 3.86
N PHE A 78 13.18 16.49 4.29
CA PHE A 78 14.15 16.58 5.37
C PHE A 78 13.50 16.64 6.75
N ASP A 79 12.19 16.88 6.81
CA ASP A 79 11.41 16.90 8.04
C ASP A 79 10.54 15.63 8.13
N PRO A 80 10.85 14.70 9.05
CA PRO A 80 10.07 13.49 9.23
C PRO A 80 8.60 13.76 9.55
N ASP A 81 8.27 14.83 10.27
CA ASP A 81 6.90 15.12 10.68
C ASP A 81 6.04 15.55 9.48
N ASP A 82 6.60 16.37 8.58
CA ASP A 82 5.97 16.74 7.31
C ASP A 82 5.72 15.49 6.44
N VAL A 83 6.70 14.59 6.35
CA VAL A 83 6.57 13.34 5.60
C VAL A 83 5.47 12.46 6.20
N LEU A 84 5.41 12.32 7.54
CA LEU A 84 4.38 11.55 8.23
C LEU A 84 2.98 12.15 8.05
N SER A 85 2.87 13.47 8.02
CA SER A 85 1.62 14.17 7.70
C SER A 85 1.15 13.80 6.30
N THR A 86 2.02 13.94 5.29
CA THR A 86 1.69 13.58 3.92
C THR A 86 1.31 12.10 3.77
N ILE A 87 1.97 11.17 4.49
CA ILE A 87 1.58 9.75 4.49
C ILE A 87 0.18 9.57 5.10
N SER A 88 -0.19 10.36 6.10
CA SER A 88 -1.52 10.30 6.73
C SER A 88 -2.63 10.82 5.82
N ASP A 89 -2.36 11.87 5.03
CA ASP A 89 -3.28 12.36 3.99
C ASP A 89 -3.51 11.30 2.90
N LEU A 90 -2.45 10.60 2.49
CA LEU A 90 -2.55 9.47 1.56
C LEU A 90 -3.37 8.31 2.13
N GLU A 91 -3.16 7.98 3.41
CA GLU A 91 -3.94 6.95 4.09
C GLU A 91 -5.43 7.31 4.11
N PHE A 92 -5.75 8.56 4.41
CA PHE A 92 -7.12 9.06 4.34
C PHE A 92 -7.72 8.88 2.93
N PHE A 93 -6.99 9.26 1.87
CA PHE A 93 -7.49 9.06 0.50
C PHE A 93 -7.70 7.58 0.15
N PHE A 94 -6.80 6.70 0.59
CA PHE A 94 -6.92 5.26 0.35
C PHE A 94 -8.05 4.61 1.16
N ASP A 95 -8.26 5.02 2.41
CA ASP A 95 -9.40 4.60 3.22
C ASP A 95 -10.73 4.94 2.54
N LYS A 96 -10.80 6.17 2.04
CA LYS A 96 -11.94 6.70 1.30
C LYS A 96 -12.23 5.92 0.01
N LEU A 97 -11.19 5.54 -0.75
CA LEU A 97 -11.34 4.66 -1.91
C LEU A 97 -11.83 3.25 -1.53
N ARG A 98 -11.19 2.65 -0.52
CA ARG A 98 -11.54 1.31 -0.03
C ARG A 98 -12.99 1.23 0.40
N ASN A 99 -13.47 2.22 1.17
CA ASN A 99 -14.84 2.27 1.66
C ASN A 99 -15.88 2.36 0.53
N LYS A 100 -15.49 2.86 -0.65
CA LYS A 100 -16.33 2.88 -1.86
C LYS A 100 -16.00 1.79 -2.87
N VAL A 101 -15.10 0.86 -2.55
CA VAL A 101 -14.64 -0.24 -3.42
C VAL A 101 -14.10 0.29 -4.76
N LEU A 102 -13.38 1.41 -4.71
CA LEU A 102 -12.77 2.05 -5.89
C LEU A 102 -11.31 1.63 -6.01
N LEU A 103 -10.96 1.01 -7.13
CA LEU A 103 -9.61 0.51 -7.40
C LEU A 103 -8.72 1.54 -8.09
N LEU A 104 -7.42 1.50 -7.78
CA LEU A 104 -6.36 2.26 -8.45
C LEU A 104 -6.01 1.58 -9.78
N LYS A 105 -6.67 2.02 -10.83
CA LYS A 105 -6.54 1.51 -12.21
C LYS A 105 -5.51 2.31 -13.01
N LYS A 106 -5.53 2.17 -14.35
CA LYS A 106 -4.57 2.78 -15.28
C LYS A 106 -4.45 4.29 -15.21
N GLU A 107 -5.47 4.99 -14.71
CA GLU A 107 -5.47 6.45 -14.60
C GLU A 107 -4.75 6.95 -13.36
N PHE A 108 -4.42 6.07 -12.41
CA PHE A 108 -3.56 6.42 -11.28
C PHE A 108 -2.10 6.54 -11.73
N ASP A 109 -1.45 7.64 -11.38
CA ASP A 109 -0.04 7.89 -11.69
C ASP A 109 0.84 7.12 -10.70
N ILE A 110 0.98 5.83 -10.98
CA ILE A 110 1.81 4.94 -10.17
C ILE A 110 3.28 5.36 -10.15
N LYS A 111 3.76 6.04 -11.19
CA LYS A 111 5.16 6.49 -11.24
C LYS A 111 5.39 7.64 -10.28
N LEU A 112 4.47 8.60 -10.24
CA LEU A 112 4.50 9.67 -9.24
C LEU A 112 4.46 9.12 -7.81
N PHE A 113 3.57 8.16 -7.55
CA PHE A 113 3.49 7.49 -6.25
C PHE A 113 4.78 6.74 -5.88
N CYS A 114 5.35 5.97 -6.81
CA CYS A 114 6.63 5.31 -6.58
C CYS A 114 7.78 6.30 -6.37
N ASN A 115 7.82 7.42 -7.08
CA ASN A 115 8.82 8.46 -6.88
C ASN A 115 8.72 9.12 -5.48
N PHE A 116 7.50 9.24 -4.94
CA PHE A 116 7.32 9.67 -3.55
C PHE A 116 7.93 8.67 -2.56
N ILE A 117 7.67 7.38 -2.76
CA ILE A 117 8.24 6.32 -1.92
C ILE A 117 9.76 6.28 -2.06
N ASP A 118 10.31 6.48 -3.27
CA ASP A 118 11.76 6.55 -3.50
C ASP A 118 12.41 7.60 -2.59
N LYS A 119 11.84 8.82 -2.54
CA LYS A 119 12.35 9.89 -1.66
C LYS A 119 12.30 9.53 -0.18
N ILE A 120 11.25 8.82 0.26
CA ILE A 120 11.15 8.33 1.64
C ILE A 120 12.27 7.31 1.91
N ILE A 121 12.48 6.35 1.01
CA ILE A 121 13.54 5.33 1.16
C ILE A 121 14.93 5.99 1.17
N GLU A 122 15.16 6.97 0.28
CA GLU A 122 16.42 7.74 0.18
C GLU A 122 16.73 8.56 1.44
N SER A 123 15.71 8.95 2.21
CA SER A 123 15.92 9.63 3.51
C SER A 123 16.55 8.73 4.58
N GLU A 124 16.49 7.41 4.38
CA GLU A 124 16.87 6.36 5.33
C GLU A 124 16.23 6.49 6.73
N ASN A 125 15.20 7.34 6.86
CA ASN A 125 14.50 7.54 8.12
C ASN A 125 13.57 6.35 8.39
N VAL A 126 13.96 5.55 9.38
CA VAL A 126 13.27 4.32 9.79
C VAL A 126 11.77 4.54 10.03
N ILE A 127 11.39 5.62 10.71
CA ILE A 127 10.00 5.87 11.11
C ILE A 127 9.12 6.09 9.89
N THR A 128 9.55 6.96 8.97
CA THR A 128 8.81 7.25 7.73
C THR A 128 8.73 6.02 6.81
N ILE A 129 9.81 5.24 6.71
CA ILE A 129 9.84 3.99 5.93
C ILE A 129 8.88 2.95 6.52
N GLN A 130 8.89 2.74 7.83
CA GLN A 130 7.95 1.83 8.48
C GLN A 130 6.50 2.28 8.28
N ARG A 131 6.23 3.59 8.37
CA ARG A 131 4.89 4.15 8.19
C ARG A 131 4.38 3.94 6.77
N ILE A 132 5.20 4.19 5.74
CA ILE A 132 4.77 3.96 4.36
C ILE A 132 4.61 2.47 4.06
N LEU A 133 5.48 1.59 4.57
CA LEU A 133 5.30 0.13 4.43
C LEU A 133 4.03 -0.37 5.09
N THR A 134 3.66 0.20 6.24
CA THR A 134 2.41 -0.10 6.94
C THR A 134 1.20 0.32 6.10
N LEU A 135 1.21 1.54 5.55
CA LEU A 135 0.16 2.00 4.63
C LEU A 135 0.05 1.08 3.41
N LEU A 136 1.18 0.73 2.79
CA LEU A 136 1.20 -0.15 1.63
C LEU A 136 0.62 -1.53 1.94
N TYR A 137 0.96 -2.10 3.10
CA TYR A 137 0.38 -3.36 3.56
C TYR A 137 -1.13 -3.24 3.75
N SER A 138 -1.55 -2.15 4.38
CA SER A 138 -2.95 -1.89 4.67
C SER A 138 -3.77 -1.78 3.39
N TYR A 139 -3.28 -1.18 2.31
CA TYR A 139 -4.06 -0.82 1.10
C TYR A 139 -3.59 -1.49 -0.20
N ALA A 140 -2.81 -2.57 -0.12
CA ALA A 140 -2.24 -3.27 -1.28
C ALA A 140 -3.27 -3.84 -2.27
N ASP A 141 -4.49 -4.08 -1.80
CA ASP A 141 -5.65 -4.57 -2.55
C ASP A 141 -6.26 -3.51 -3.48
N LEU A 142 -6.02 -2.22 -3.23
CA LEU A 142 -6.50 -1.14 -4.10
C LEU A 142 -5.79 -1.13 -5.45
N PHE A 143 -4.54 -1.58 -5.52
CA PHE A 143 -3.76 -1.63 -6.75
C PHE A 143 -4.33 -2.71 -7.67
N SER A 144 -4.81 -2.29 -8.85
CA SER A 144 -5.38 -3.18 -9.85
C SER A 144 -4.57 -3.18 -11.14
N SER A 145 -4.69 -4.25 -11.92
CA SER A 145 -4.26 -4.28 -13.31
C SER A 145 -2.80 -3.81 -13.48
N ARG A 146 -2.54 -2.94 -14.45
CA ARG A 146 -1.20 -2.43 -14.79
C ARG A 146 -0.51 -1.74 -13.62
N THR A 147 -1.29 -1.10 -12.75
CA THR A 147 -0.80 -0.43 -11.54
C THR A 147 -0.24 -1.45 -10.56
N ARG A 148 -0.95 -2.56 -10.32
CA ARG A 148 -0.49 -3.67 -9.49
C ARG A 148 0.77 -4.33 -10.04
N GLN A 149 0.77 -4.59 -11.35
CA GLN A 149 1.92 -5.18 -12.04
C GLN A 149 3.17 -4.33 -11.84
N TYR A 150 3.08 -3.03 -12.15
CA TYR A 150 4.19 -2.11 -11.99
C TYR A 150 4.65 -2.04 -10.53
N PHE A 151 3.71 -1.89 -9.60
CA PHE A 151 4.03 -1.74 -8.19
C PHE A 151 4.74 -2.97 -7.60
N PHE A 152 4.18 -4.17 -7.77
CA PHE A 152 4.79 -5.37 -7.18
C PHE A 152 5.98 -5.91 -7.98
N LEU A 153 5.85 -6.04 -9.30
CA LEU A 153 6.89 -6.69 -10.11
C LEU A 153 8.05 -5.75 -10.42
N ASP A 154 7.75 -4.57 -10.96
CA ASP A 154 8.78 -3.68 -11.52
C ASP A 154 9.39 -2.78 -10.42
N TYR A 155 8.56 -2.33 -9.48
CA TYR A 155 9.00 -1.44 -8.42
C TYR A 155 9.51 -2.19 -7.19
N LEU A 156 8.65 -2.92 -6.46
CA LEU A 156 9.06 -3.58 -5.21
C LEU A 156 10.08 -4.70 -5.44
N LEU A 157 9.85 -5.59 -6.42
CA LEU A 157 10.70 -6.77 -6.63
C LEU A 157 11.94 -6.54 -7.49
N ASP A 158 11.89 -5.64 -8.48
CA ASP A 158 13.06 -5.34 -9.32
C ASP A 158 13.88 -4.16 -8.80
N LYS A 159 13.24 -3.01 -8.56
CA LYS A 159 13.94 -1.78 -8.16
C LYS A 159 14.30 -1.76 -6.68
N GLN A 160 13.31 -1.91 -5.80
CA GLN A 160 13.47 -1.61 -4.37
C GLN A 160 13.81 -2.80 -3.47
N PHE A 161 13.78 -4.02 -4.02
CA PHE A 161 13.95 -5.23 -3.22
C PHE A 161 15.25 -5.22 -2.41
N ASN A 162 16.38 -4.84 -3.02
CA ASN A 162 17.65 -4.83 -2.31
C ASN A 162 17.70 -3.74 -1.22
N SER A 163 17.14 -2.56 -1.50
CA SER A 163 17.09 -1.45 -0.55
C SER A 163 16.31 -1.82 0.71
N LEU A 164 15.19 -2.53 0.56
CA LEU A 164 14.28 -2.86 1.67
C LEU A 164 14.58 -4.22 2.32
N ALA A 165 14.91 -5.26 1.54
CA ALA A 165 15.21 -6.59 2.08
C ALA A 165 16.55 -6.65 2.81
N TYR A 166 17.48 -5.73 2.50
CA TYR A 166 18.79 -5.62 3.14
C TYR A 166 18.93 -4.33 3.95
N PHE A 167 17.80 -3.72 4.31
CA PHE A 167 17.81 -2.52 5.12
C PHE A 167 18.46 -2.80 6.49
N TRP A 168 19.09 -1.79 7.09
CA TRP A 168 19.87 -2.01 8.31
C TRP A 168 19.00 -2.28 9.54
N GLU A 169 17.75 -1.80 9.53
CA GLU A 169 16.77 -1.98 10.60
C GLU A 169 15.85 -3.19 10.32
N GLU A 170 15.81 -4.14 11.27
CA GLU A 170 15.06 -5.40 11.12
C GLU A 170 13.56 -5.19 10.95
N ASN A 171 12.98 -4.16 11.59
CA ASN A 171 11.56 -3.86 11.45
C ASN A 171 11.18 -3.47 10.00
N VAL A 172 12.06 -2.74 9.29
CA VAL A 172 11.83 -2.41 7.88
C VAL A 172 11.84 -3.68 7.03
N ILE A 173 12.84 -4.54 7.23
CA ILE A 173 12.93 -5.84 6.53
C ILE A 173 11.68 -6.69 6.80
N SER A 174 11.23 -6.73 8.07
CA SER A 174 10.06 -7.47 8.52
C SER A 174 8.78 -7.00 7.81
N LEU A 175 8.49 -5.70 7.84
CA LEU A 175 7.30 -5.13 7.20
C LEU A 175 7.32 -5.35 5.68
N PHE A 176 8.47 -5.16 5.05
CA PHE A 176 8.62 -5.41 3.61
C PHE A 176 8.39 -6.88 3.25
N THR A 177 8.94 -7.80 4.06
CA THR A 177 8.77 -9.24 3.86
C THR A 177 7.30 -9.65 4.00
N GLN A 178 6.61 -9.16 5.03
CA GLN A 178 5.18 -9.41 5.23
C GLN A 178 4.32 -8.82 4.10
N LEU A 179 4.65 -7.62 3.59
CA LEU A 179 3.99 -7.02 2.43
C LEU A 179 4.08 -7.95 1.20
N LEU A 180 5.26 -8.47 0.90
CA LEU A 180 5.45 -9.35 -0.26
C LEU A 180 4.76 -10.71 -0.09
N LEU A 181 4.87 -11.31 1.10
CA LEU A 181 4.32 -12.64 1.36
C LEU A 181 2.80 -12.62 1.50
N PHE A 182 2.25 -11.66 2.26
CA PHE A 182 0.85 -11.70 2.66
C PHE A 182 -0.02 -10.87 1.73
N LYS A 183 0.50 -9.78 1.15
CA LYS A 183 -0.29 -8.84 0.33
C LYS A 183 0.10 -8.82 -1.14
N GLY A 184 1.09 -9.63 -1.53
CA GLY A 184 1.44 -9.89 -2.92
C GLY A 184 0.32 -10.53 -3.75
N THR A 185 -0.68 -11.12 -3.09
CA THR A 185 -1.83 -11.77 -3.74
C THR A 185 -3.16 -11.35 -3.12
N PHE A 186 -4.25 -11.48 -3.87
CA PHE A 186 -5.60 -11.24 -3.35
C PHE A 186 -6.16 -12.40 -2.53
N ALA A 187 -5.66 -13.61 -2.77
CA ALA A 187 -6.11 -14.86 -2.15
C ALA A 187 -4.94 -15.63 -1.53
N LYS A 188 -5.26 -16.70 -0.79
CA LYS A 188 -4.24 -17.63 -0.28
C LYS A 188 -3.47 -18.27 -1.44
N VAL A 189 -2.14 -18.28 -1.35
CA VAL A 189 -1.28 -18.89 -2.38
C VAL A 189 -1.65 -20.35 -2.66
N LYS A 190 -1.93 -21.14 -1.62
CA LYS A 190 -2.41 -22.52 -1.74
C LYS A 190 -3.70 -22.62 -2.58
N ASN A 191 -4.65 -21.70 -2.39
CA ASN A 191 -5.90 -21.71 -3.15
C ASN A 191 -5.67 -21.30 -4.61
N ILE A 192 -4.76 -20.34 -4.85
CA ILE A 192 -4.33 -19.93 -6.19
C ILE A 192 -3.65 -21.09 -6.93
N GLU A 193 -2.70 -21.78 -6.27
CA GLU A 193 -1.92 -22.87 -6.86
C GLU A 193 -2.77 -24.12 -7.14
N ASN A 194 -3.74 -24.41 -6.28
CA ASN A 194 -4.67 -25.53 -6.45
C ASN A 194 -5.90 -25.19 -7.31
N ASN A 195 -6.02 -23.94 -7.77
CA ASN A 195 -7.20 -23.43 -8.48
C ASN A 195 -8.51 -23.69 -7.70
N SER A 196 -8.47 -23.53 -6.38
CA SER A 196 -9.54 -23.84 -5.45
C SER A 196 -9.98 -22.59 -4.67
N LEU A 197 -10.18 -21.49 -5.40
CA LEU A 197 -10.63 -20.22 -4.82
C LEU A 197 -12.03 -20.36 -4.23
N ASP A 198 -12.25 -19.78 -3.05
CA ASP A 198 -13.59 -19.66 -2.47
C ASP A 198 -14.42 -18.57 -3.16
N GLU A 199 -15.71 -18.47 -2.82
CA GLU A 199 -16.63 -17.50 -3.46
C GLU A 199 -16.26 -16.04 -3.19
N VAL A 200 -15.61 -15.73 -2.06
CA VAL A 200 -15.16 -14.37 -1.75
C VAL A 200 -13.91 -14.04 -2.55
N GLU A 201 -12.95 -14.96 -2.59
CA GLU A 201 -11.73 -14.86 -3.39
C GLU A 201 -12.06 -14.70 -4.88
N LYS A 202 -12.99 -15.50 -5.43
CA LYS A 202 -13.45 -15.36 -6.82
C LYS A 202 -13.96 -13.95 -7.12
N LYS A 203 -14.83 -13.40 -6.26
CA LYS A 203 -15.34 -12.03 -6.41
C LYS A 203 -14.21 -11.00 -6.39
N LEU A 204 -13.22 -11.17 -5.53
CA LEU A 204 -12.04 -10.29 -5.49
C LEU A 204 -11.25 -10.29 -6.80
N TYR A 205 -11.19 -11.41 -7.52
CA TYR A 205 -10.57 -11.47 -8.85
C TYR A 205 -11.49 -10.94 -9.96
N GLU A 206 -12.79 -11.16 -9.88
CA GLU A 206 -13.76 -10.71 -10.88
C GLU A 206 -13.87 -9.18 -10.97
N VAL A 207 -13.67 -8.46 -9.87
CA VAL A 207 -13.68 -6.99 -9.85
C VAL A 207 -12.41 -6.37 -10.48
N GLN A 208 -11.38 -7.18 -10.74
CA GLN A 208 -10.09 -6.72 -11.26
C GLN A 208 -10.06 -6.74 -12.79
N GLU A 209 -9.32 -5.81 -13.38
CA GLU A 209 -9.19 -5.73 -14.84
C GLU A 209 -8.03 -6.59 -15.36
N ASN A 210 -8.26 -7.27 -16.48
CA ASN A 210 -7.20 -7.96 -17.23
C ASN A 210 -6.22 -6.95 -17.87
N ILE A 211 -4.97 -7.37 -18.06
CA ILE A 211 -3.91 -6.56 -18.69
C ILE A 211 -3.37 -7.31 -19.89
N ASP A 212 -3.57 -6.81 -21.12
CA ASP A 212 -2.95 -7.39 -22.32
C ASP A 212 -3.13 -8.93 -22.42
N GLY A 213 -4.29 -9.45 -22.01
CA GLY A 213 -4.62 -10.89 -21.98
C GLY A 213 -4.13 -11.65 -20.74
N ILE A 214 -3.46 -11.00 -19.79
CA ILE A 214 -3.06 -11.55 -18.49
C ILE A 214 -4.20 -11.36 -17.50
N THR A 215 -4.67 -12.45 -16.91
CA THR A 215 -5.68 -12.39 -15.83
C THR A 215 -5.05 -11.97 -14.51
N PRO A 216 -5.80 -11.37 -13.57
CA PRO A 216 -5.25 -11.00 -12.27
C PRO A 216 -4.74 -12.22 -11.49
N LEU A 217 -5.36 -13.40 -11.65
CA LEU A 217 -4.84 -14.66 -11.11
C LEU A 217 -3.46 -15.02 -11.68
N GLN A 218 -3.27 -14.88 -12.99
CA GLN A 218 -1.98 -15.10 -13.63
C GLN A 218 -0.92 -14.07 -13.20
N LEU A 219 -1.33 -12.83 -12.94
CA LEU A 219 -0.45 -11.81 -12.39
C LEU A 219 0.03 -12.18 -10.99
N ASP A 220 -0.88 -12.60 -10.10
CA ASP A 220 -0.54 -13.03 -8.74
C ASP A 220 0.41 -14.25 -8.77
N ILE A 221 0.20 -15.22 -9.68
CA ILE A 221 1.15 -16.33 -9.91
C ILE A 221 2.54 -15.82 -10.31
N LYS A 222 2.62 -14.78 -11.16
CA LYS A 222 3.91 -14.16 -11.52
C LYS A 222 4.57 -13.49 -10.31
N ILE A 223 3.80 -12.79 -9.48
CA ILE A 223 4.29 -12.16 -8.25
C ILE A 223 4.85 -13.23 -7.31
N ILE A 224 4.08 -14.28 -6.99
CA ILE A 224 4.51 -15.39 -6.12
C ILE A 224 5.84 -16.00 -6.61
N LYS A 225 5.91 -16.35 -7.90
CA LYS A 225 7.11 -16.95 -8.49
C LYS A 225 8.32 -16.02 -8.36
N LYS A 226 8.12 -14.71 -8.55
CA LYS A 226 9.21 -13.73 -8.47
C LYS A 226 9.65 -13.48 -7.02
N VAL A 227 8.72 -13.37 -6.07
CA VAL A 227 9.02 -13.29 -4.62
C VAL A 227 9.89 -14.48 -4.20
N ARG A 228 9.43 -15.72 -4.47
CA ARG A 228 10.18 -16.94 -4.13
C ARG A 228 11.58 -16.94 -4.76
N ARG A 229 11.70 -16.57 -6.05
CA ARG A 229 13.00 -16.49 -6.74
C ARG A 229 13.95 -15.46 -6.11
N ARG A 230 13.45 -14.28 -5.72
CA ARG A 230 14.29 -13.24 -5.11
C ARG A 230 14.83 -13.73 -3.77
N PHE A 231 13.98 -14.28 -2.90
CA PHE A 231 14.42 -14.82 -1.60
C PHE A 231 15.30 -16.07 -1.70
N GLU A 232 15.05 -16.98 -2.65
CA GLU A 232 15.97 -18.09 -2.92
C GLU A 232 17.36 -17.61 -3.34
N LYS A 233 17.43 -16.54 -4.14
CA LYS A 233 18.72 -15.94 -4.50
C LYS A 233 19.46 -15.42 -3.27
N ILE A 234 18.77 -14.76 -2.33
CA ILE A 234 19.35 -14.35 -1.04
C ILE A 234 19.94 -15.58 -0.33
N ARG A 235 19.17 -16.68 -0.27
CA ARG A 235 19.57 -17.92 0.41
C ARG A 235 20.90 -18.46 -0.12
N LEU A 236 21.08 -18.41 -1.44
CA LEU A 236 22.24 -18.94 -2.16
C LEU A 236 23.43 -17.95 -2.30
N GLU A 237 23.24 -16.67 -1.98
CA GLU A 237 24.27 -15.64 -2.15
C GLU A 237 25.48 -15.87 -1.21
N LYS A 238 26.69 -15.90 -1.78
CA LYS A 238 27.96 -15.96 -1.02
C LYS A 238 28.25 -14.59 -0.42
N LEU A 239 28.31 -14.53 0.91
CA LEU A 239 28.33 -13.28 1.66
C LEU A 239 29.73 -12.65 1.72
N THR A 240 29.84 -11.37 1.34
CA THR A 240 30.99 -10.53 1.72
C THR A 240 30.90 -10.15 3.21
N HIS A 241 32.02 -9.85 3.86
CA HIS A 241 32.07 -9.63 5.32
C HIS A 241 31.15 -8.48 5.78
N SER A 242 31.04 -7.40 5.00
CA SER A 242 30.20 -6.24 5.31
C SER A 242 28.70 -6.48 5.12
N GLN A 243 28.29 -7.47 4.31
CA GLN A 243 26.88 -7.75 4.01
C GLN A 243 26.29 -8.89 4.86
N LYS A 244 27.14 -9.58 5.65
CA LYS A 244 26.74 -10.77 6.40
C LYS A 244 25.56 -10.53 7.34
N ASN A 245 25.55 -9.42 8.06
CA ASN A 245 24.53 -9.17 9.09
C ASN A 245 23.16 -8.88 8.45
N PHE A 246 23.08 -8.00 7.46
CA PHE A 246 21.82 -7.64 6.80
C PHE A 246 21.20 -8.82 6.06
N ILE A 247 22.02 -9.59 5.33
CA ILE A 247 21.53 -10.77 4.62
C ILE A 247 21.09 -11.86 5.61
N LYS A 248 21.78 -12.00 6.76
CA LYS A 248 21.36 -12.95 7.81
C LYS A 248 20.00 -12.55 8.41
N SER A 249 19.78 -11.28 8.71
CA SER A 249 18.47 -10.80 9.20
C SER A 249 17.38 -11.00 8.16
N SER A 250 17.65 -10.70 6.88
CA SER A 250 16.72 -10.95 5.77
C SER A 250 16.30 -12.41 5.65
N LYS A 251 17.27 -13.34 5.68
CA LYS A 251 16.98 -14.79 5.64
C LYS A 251 16.12 -15.23 6.82
N ARG A 252 16.54 -14.88 8.04
CA ARG A 252 15.84 -15.25 9.28
C ARG A 252 14.40 -14.76 9.28
N LEU A 253 14.18 -13.48 8.93
CA LEU A 253 12.84 -12.88 8.92
C LEU A 253 11.97 -13.49 7.81
N TYR A 254 12.54 -13.76 6.64
CA TYR A 254 11.81 -14.44 5.57
C TYR A 254 11.38 -15.85 5.96
N GLU A 255 12.27 -16.65 6.56
CA GLU A 255 11.95 -17.99 7.06
C GLU A 255 10.83 -17.93 8.11
N TYR A 256 10.98 -17.06 9.11
CA TYR A 256 9.99 -16.85 10.17
C TYR A 256 8.61 -16.47 9.62
N PHE A 257 8.53 -15.48 8.72
CA PHE A 257 7.25 -15.06 8.16
C PHE A 257 6.68 -16.04 7.15
N THR A 258 7.51 -16.87 6.51
CA THR A 258 7.04 -17.97 5.67
C THR A 258 6.32 -19.02 6.50
N GLU A 259 6.83 -19.33 7.70
CA GLU A 259 6.16 -20.24 8.64
C GLU A 259 4.80 -19.67 9.07
N ILE A 260 4.77 -18.42 9.55
CA ILE A 260 3.51 -17.72 9.90
C ILE A 260 2.53 -17.72 8.72
N TYR A 261 3.02 -17.47 7.51
CA TYR A 261 2.19 -17.47 6.32
C TYR A 261 1.58 -18.85 6.06
N ASN A 262 2.36 -19.91 6.18
CA ASN A 262 1.91 -21.28 5.95
C ASN A 262 0.88 -21.70 6.99
N ASP A 263 1.07 -21.33 8.25
CA ASP A 263 0.09 -21.57 9.31
C ASP A 263 -1.23 -20.85 9.01
N TRP A 264 -1.16 -19.57 8.63
CA TRP A 264 -2.34 -18.80 8.22
C TRP A 264 -3.03 -19.40 6.99
N GLN A 265 -2.29 -19.83 5.98
CA GLN A 265 -2.85 -20.46 4.78
C GLN A 265 -3.63 -21.74 5.11
N ASN A 266 -3.17 -22.50 6.10
CA ASN A 266 -3.85 -23.71 6.56
C ASN A 266 -4.96 -23.42 7.58
N SER A 267 -5.01 -22.21 8.13
CA SER A 267 -6.12 -21.76 8.98
C SER A 267 -7.41 -21.57 8.18
N GLY A 268 -8.56 -21.66 8.84
CA GLY A 268 -9.86 -21.29 8.27
C GLY A 268 -10.09 -19.77 8.15
N SER A 269 -9.12 -18.93 8.52
CA SER A 269 -9.29 -17.47 8.48
C SER A 269 -9.29 -16.95 7.04
N GLY A 270 -10.31 -16.16 6.68
CA GLY A 270 -10.36 -15.39 5.44
C GLY A 270 -9.70 -14.00 5.56
N VAL A 271 -9.25 -13.60 6.74
CA VAL A 271 -8.65 -12.30 7.00
C VAL A 271 -7.13 -12.44 6.97
N PHE A 272 -6.45 -11.60 6.19
CA PHE A 272 -4.98 -11.55 6.16
C PHE A 272 -4.41 -11.29 7.56
N PRO A 273 -3.22 -11.83 7.89
CA PRO A 273 -2.59 -11.59 9.19
C PRO A 273 -2.41 -10.09 9.46
N ASN A 274 -2.48 -9.69 10.73
CA ASN A 274 -2.04 -8.36 11.13
C ASN A 274 -0.51 -8.26 11.01
N LEU A 275 0.00 -7.05 10.79
CA LEU A 275 1.44 -6.81 10.79
C LEU A 275 2.04 -7.14 12.16
N VAL A 276 3.17 -7.84 12.13
CA VAL A 276 3.96 -8.19 13.31
C VAL A 276 5.26 -7.39 13.30
N PHE A 277 5.49 -6.59 14.34
CA PHE A 277 6.73 -5.86 14.54
C PHE A 277 7.77 -6.74 15.24
N VAL A 278 9.05 -6.57 14.91
CA VAL A 278 10.14 -7.45 15.38
C VAL A 278 10.35 -7.35 16.88
N HIS A 279 10.08 -6.19 17.50
CA HIS A 279 10.15 -6.05 18.96
C HIS A 279 9.22 -7.04 19.67
N SER A 280 8.03 -7.32 19.11
CA SER A 280 7.06 -8.27 19.65
C SER A 280 7.51 -9.73 19.52
N ILE A 281 8.46 -10.01 18.61
CA ILE A 281 9.06 -11.34 18.46
C ILE A 281 10.09 -11.57 19.56
N LYS A 282 10.97 -10.59 19.81
CA LYS A 282 12.01 -10.66 20.85
C LYS A 282 11.40 -10.78 22.26
N GLU A 283 10.31 -10.07 22.53
CA GLU A 283 9.58 -10.19 23.82
C GLU A 283 9.00 -11.60 24.03
N LYS A 284 8.52 -12.26 22.96
CA LYS A 284 8.02 -13.63 23.03
C LYS A 284 9.14 -14.63 23.32
N ASP A 285 10.27 -14.49 22.62
CA ASP A 285 11.44 -15.35 22.82
C ASP A 285 12.01 -15.19 24.24
N GLU A 286 11.96 -13.99 24.83
CA GLU A 286 12.39 -13.75 26.23
C GLU A 286 11.41 -14.33 27.26
N VAL A 287 10.10 -14.29 27.01
CA VAL A 287 9.09 -14.88 27.90
C VAL A 287 9.16 -16.41 27.89
N ASP A 288 9.39 -17.03 26.73
CA ASP A 288 9.55 -18.49 26.63
C ASP A 288 10.85 -18.98 27.30
N VAL A 289 11.91 -18.16 27.32
CA VAL A 289 13.14 -18.44 28.08
C VAL A 289 12.95 -18.19 29.58
N GLY A 290 12.16 -17.20 29.98
CA GLY A 290 11.84 -16.91 31.37
C GLY A 290 10.98 -17.97 32.08
N ASN A 291 10.23 -18.77 31.31
CA ASN A 291 9.45 -19.90 31.83
C ASN A 291 10.24 -21.22 31.93
N LEU A 292 11.53 -21.20 31.58
CA LEU A 292 12.45 -22.34 31.66
C LEU A 292 13.41 -22.26 32.85
N PHE A 293 13.21 -21.32 33.79
CA PHE A 293 14.01 -21.16 35.02
C PHE A 293 13.17 -21.18 36.28
#